data_AF-A0A7C5TPH5-F1
#
_entry.id   AF-A0A7C5TPH5-F1
#
_cell.length_a   1.000
_cell.length_b   1.000
_cell.length_c   1.000
_cell.angle_alpha   90.00
_cell.angle_beta   90.00
_cell.angle_gamma   90.00
#
_symmetry.space_group_name_H-M   'P 1'
#
loop_
_entity.id
_entity.type
_entity.pdbx_description
1 polymer ?
#
loop_
_entity_poly.entity_id
_entity_poly.type
_entity_poly.pdbx_seq_one_letter_code
_entity_poly.pdbx_strand_id
1 'polypeptide(L)'
;MSAIADDLIRRAREVGRAAIRPFPNSRKVYVQGSRPDLRVPMREIRQTPTPTAAGAEPNPPIVVYDTSGPYTDPEYEADLARGLPPLREPWIAERGDTERLPGPSSEWARAHPAPEGLRFPARRPPRRARAGANVTQMHYARRGIVTPEMEFVAIRESQRLEALRDSGLLAQHPGEAFGARLPAEITPDFVRQEVAAGRAIIPANVNHPELEPMIIGRSFLVKVNANIGNSPVTSSIEEEVEKLLWAIRWGADTVMDLSTGRHIHETREWIIRNSPVPIGTVPIYQALEKVDGRPEELTWEIFRDTLIEQAEQGVDYFTIHAGVLLRYIPLTARRVTGIVSRGGSIMAKWCLAHHQENFLYTHFEEICEIMKAYDVAFSLGDGLRPGSVADANDEAQFAELRTLGELTRIAWEHDVQVMIEGPG
;
A
#
# COMPACT_ATOMS: atom_id res chain seq x y z
N MET A 1 9.10 4.57 -30.51
CA MET A 1 8.11 4.77 -29.43
C MET A 1 6.78 5.11 -30.11
N SER A 2 5.66 4.64 -29.58
CA SER A 2 4.34 4.97 -30.12
C SER A 2 4.06 6.45 -29.89
N ALA A 3 3.41 7.13 -30.83
CA ALA A 3 3.02 8.54 -30.70
C ALA A 3 2.16 8.82 -29.44
N ILE A 4 1.46 7.80 -28.93
CA ILE A 4 0.69 7.85 -27.68
C ILE A 4 1.63 7.88 -26.48
N ALA A 5 2.66 7.03 -26.45
CA ALA A 5 3.66 7.02 -25.38
C ALA A 5 4.42 8.36 -25.31
N ASP A 6 4.75 8.95 -26.47
CA ASP A 6 5.46 10.24 -26.52
C ASP A 6 4.56 11.42 -26.09
N ASP A 7 3.25 11.41 -26.39
CA ASP A 7 2.28 12.41 -25.90
C ASP A 7 2.00 12.24 -24.39
N LEU A 8 1.90 10.98 -23.93
CA LEU A 8 1.74 10.58 -22.53
C LEU A 8 2.92 11.07 -21.68
N ILE A 9 4.15 10.87 -22.15
CA ILE A 9 5.39 11.36 -21.52
C ILE A 9 5.42 12.90 -21.49
N ARG A 10 5.05 13.57 -22.59
CA ARG A 10 5.04 15.04 -22.66
C ARG A 10 4.02 15.64 -21.70
N ARG A 11 2.79 15.14 -21.68
CA ARG A 11 1.71 15.67 -20.82
C ARG A 11 1.96 15.39 -19.36
N ALA A 12 2.41 14.18 -18.99
CA ALA A 12 2.76 13.88 -17.61
C ALA A 12 3.95 14.74 -17.12
N ARG A 13 4.90 15.11 -17.99
CA ARG A 13 5.95 16.09 -17.69
C ARG A 13 5.42 17.53 -17.54
N GLU A 14 4.43 17.94 -18.33
CA GLU A 14 3.83 19.29 -18.24
C GLU A 14 2.98 19.45 -16.98
N VAL A 15 2.18 18.43 -16.68
CA VAL A 15 1.22 18.37 -15.57
C VAL A 15 1.94 18.10 -14.22
N GLY A 16 2.98 17.25 -14.22
CA GLY A 16 3.76 16.91 -13.03
C GLY A 16 4.76 17.98 -12.56
N ARG A 17 4.98 19.09 -13.29
CA ARG A 17 5.99 20.11 -12.92
C ARG A 17 5.80 20.70 -11.52
N ALA A 18 4.56 20.86 -11.07
CA ALA A 18 4.29 21.30 -9.70
C ALA A 18 4.50 20.16 -8.68
N ALA A 19 4.15 18.93 -9.07
CA ALA A 19 4.27 17.74 -8.23
C ALA A 19 5.73 17.36 -7.92
N ILE A 20 6.64 17.58 -8.88
CA ILE A 20 8.07 17.16 -8.82
C ILE A 20 9.04 18.29 -8.43
N ARG A 21 8.54 19.43 -7.95
CA ARG A 21 9.41 20.52 -7.48
C ARG A 21 9.79 20.33 -6.01
N PRO A 22 11.00 20.68 -5.57
CA PRO A 22 11.31 20.80 -4.16
C PRO A 22 10.27 21.66 -3.43
N PHE A 23 9.95 21.32 -2.18
CA PHE A 23 9.05 22.17 -1.39
C PHE A 23 9.73 23.51 -1.06
N PRO A 24 8.96 24.61 -0.95
CA PRO A 24 9.49 25.88 -0.50
C PRO A 24 10.27 25.73 0.82
N ASN A 25 11.43 26.39 0.90
CA ASN A 25 12.32 26.39 2.07
C ASN A 25 12.72 25.00 2.59
N SER A 26 12.60 23.96 1.76
CA SER A 26 12.92 22.60 2.16
C SER A 26 13.83 21.91 1.17
N ARG A 27 14.58 20.92 1.64
CA ARG A 27 15.37 20.03 0.80
C ARG A 27 15.11 18.57 1.15
N LYS A 28 15.16 17.70 0.15
CA LYS A 28 15.24 16.25 0.38
C LYS A 28 16.57 15.95 1.07
N VAL A 29 16.53 15.09 2.08
CA VAL A 29 17.72 14.56 2.75
C VAL A 29 17.56 13.06 2.92
N TYR A 30 18.69 12.36 3.05
CA TYR A 30 18.69 10.92 3.27
C TYR A 30 19.51 10.59 4.50
N VAL A 31 18.94 9.81 5.41
CA VAL A 31 19.65 9.23 6.54
C VAL A 31 20.15 7.86 6.11
N GLN A 32 21.46 7.67 6.12
CA GLN A 32 22.06 6.38 5.80
C GLN A 32 21.89 5.42 7.00
N GLY A 33 21.44 4.20 6.74
CA GLY A 33 21.43 3.12 7.73
C GLY A 33 22.77 2.39 7.82
N SER A 34 22.70 1.13 8.24
CA SER A 34 23.84 0.22 8.41
C SER A 34 24.63 -0.07 7.14
N ARG A 35 24.03 0.17 5.97
CA ARG A 35 24.58 -0.12 4.64
C ARG A 35 24.42 1.05 3.66
N PRO A 36 25.33 1.21 2.67
CA PRO A 36 25.35 2.39 1.78
C PRO A 36 24.09 2.57 0.91
N ASP A 37 23.43 1.47 0.55
CA ASP A 37 22.21 1.42 -0.26
C ASP A 37 20.93 1.62 0.57
N LEU A 38 21.01 1.62 1.90
CA LEU A 38 19.89 1.94 2.78
C LEU A 38 19.90 3.45 3.08
N ARG A 39 19.26 4.21 2.19
CA ARG A 39 19.14 5.68 2.27
C ARG A 39 17.69 6.06 2.56
N VAL A 40 17.39 6.40 3.80
CA VAL A 40 16.02 6.70 4.25
C VAL A 40 15.66 8.16 4.01
N PRO A 41 14.64 8.46 3.19
CA PRO A 41 14.30 9.82 2.80
C PRO A 41 13.53 10.54 3.91
N MET A 42 13.88 11.80 4.09
CA MET A 42 13.18 12.78 4.91
C MET A 42 13.24 14.14 4.21
N ARG A 43 12.53 15.12 4.74
CA ARG A 43 12.63 16.50 4.31
C ARG A 43 13.14 17.39 5.42
N GLU A 44 14.13 18.22 5.09
CA GLU A 44 14.68 19.20 6.00
C GLU A 44 14.12 20.59 5.67
N ILE A 45 13.46 21.22 6.63
CA ILE A 45 12.88 22.57 6.53
C ILE A 45 13.87 23.56 7.15
N ARG A 46 14.29 24.54 6.36
CA ARG A 46 15.15 25.64 6.83
C ARG A 46 14.33 26.67 7.57
N GLN A 47 14.84 27.07 8.73
CA GLN A 47 14.24 28.11 9.56
C GLN A 47 14.95 29.45 9.32
N THR A 48 14.21 30.55 9.39
CA THR A 48 14.80 31.89 9.43
C THR A 48 15.62 32.03 10.72
N PRO A 49 16.83 32.61 10.69
CA PRO A 49 17.60 32.90 11.90
C PRO A 49 16.84 33.79 12.89
N THR A 50 16.99 33.54 14.18
CA THR A 50 16.39 34.34 15.26
C THR A 50 17.16 35.65 15.42
N PRO A 51 16.52 36.83 15.31
CA PRO A 51 17.18 38.10 15.59
C PRO A 51 17.48 38.23 17.09
N THR A 52 18.75 38.43 17.45
CA THR A 52 19.17 38.69 18.84
C THR A 52 19.94 40.01 18.94
N ALA A 53 20.16 40.50 20.16
CA ALA A 53 20.97 41.70 20.40
C ALA A 53 22.43 41.56 19.94
N ALA A 54 22.94 40.32 19.82
CA ALA A 54 24.29 40.01 19.36
C ALA A 54 24.39 39.70 17.85
N GLY A 55 23.26 39.77 17.12
CA GLY A 55 23.16 39.41 15.71
C GLY A 55 22.13 38.30 15.45
N ALA A 56 22.07 37.82 14.21
CA ALA A 56 21.17 36.72 13.84
C ALA A 56 21.74 35.37 14.28
N GLU A 57 20.97 34.64 15.09
CA GLU A 57 21.32 33.30 15.56
C GLU A 57 20.67 32.23 14.66
N PRO A 58 21.44 31.28 14.10
CA PRO A 58 20.89 30.25 13.24
C PRO A 58 20.05 29.25 14.03
N ASN A 59 18.85 28.95 13.54
CA ASN A 59 18.01 27.88 14.09
C ASN A 59 18.36 26.55 13.42
N PRO A 60 18.41 25.43 14.17
CA PRO A 60 18.62 24.11 13.58
C PRO A 60 17.47 23.80 12.62
N PRO A 61 17.72 23.10 11.51
CA PRO A 61 16.65 22.74 10.60
C PRO A 61 15.68 21.72 11.22
N ILE A 62 14.42 21.74 10.77
CA ILE A 62 13.40 20.77 11.21
C ILE A 62 13.34 19.63 10.20
N VAL A 63 13.59 18.40 10.66
CA VAL A 63 13.46 17.21 9.82
C VAL A 63 12.06 16.63 9.98
N VAL A 64 11.38 16.41 8.86
CA VAL A 64 10.02 15.86 8.81
C VAL A 64 9.97 14.61 7.95
N TYR A 65 9.00 13.75 8.23
CA TYR A 65 8.66 12.60 7.40
C TYR A 65 8.30 13.08 5.99
N ASP A 66 8.70 12.31 4.97
CA ASP A 66 8.47 12.68 3.58
C ASP A 66 8.19 11.44 2.72
N THR A 67 6.99 11.43 2.13
CA THR A 67 6.42 10.37 1.29
C THR A 67 6.60 10.64 -0.20
N SER A 68 7.13 11.80 -0.59
CA SER A 68 7.13 12.24 -1.98
C SER A 68 8.04 11.42 -2.91
N GLY A 69 8.78 10.45 -2.37
CA GLY A 69 9.87 9.75 -3.04
C GLY A 69 10.95 10.68 -3.60
N PRO A 70 11.70 10.23 -4.61
CA PRO A 70 12.76 11.02 -5.21
C PRO A 70 12.23 12.18 -6.07
N TYR A 71 10.92 12.29 -6.29
CA TYR A 71 10.33 13.34 -7.11
C TYR A 71 10.56 14.77 -6.59
N THR A 72 10.88 14.96 -5.31
CA THR A 72 11.22 16.29 -4.77
C THR A 72 12.72 16.48 -4.51
N ASP A 73 13.51 15.49 -4.91
CA ASP A 73 14.97 15.56 -4.92
C ASP A 73 15.44 16.31 -6.19
N PRO A 74 16.10 17.48 -6.07
CA PRO A 74 16.60 18.20 -7.23
C PRO A 74 17.69 17.45 -8.01
N GLU A 75 18.29 16.40 -7.43
CA GLU A 75 19.28 15.55 -8.11
C GLU A 75 18.64 14.40 -8.91
N TYR A 76 17.32 14.18 -8.77
CA TYR A 76 16.60 13.13 -9.50
C TYR A 76 15.88 13.69 -10.73
N GLU A 77 16.22 13.18 -11.91
CA GLU A 77 15.50 13.48 -13.15
C GLU A 77 14.41 12.42 -13.40
N ALA A 78 13.15 12.83 -13.25
CA ALA A 78 12.00 11.94 -13.40
C ALA A 78 11.77 11.55 -14.88
N ASP A 79 11.75 10.24 -15.14
CA ASP A 79 11.31 9.65 -16.41
C ASP A 79 10.22 8.61 -16.14
N LEU A 80 8.96 9.04 -16.29
CA LEU A 80 7.81 8.21 -15.94
C LEU A 80 7.66 6.96 -16.83
N ALA A 81 8.24 6.97 -18.04
CA ALA A 81 8.25 5.80 -18.92
C ALA A 81 9.32 4.77 -18.54
N ARG A 82 10.34 5.20 -17.79
CA ARG A 82 11.34 4.31 -17.19
C ARG A 82 10.87 3.81 -15.82
N GLY A 83 10.09 4.60 -15.10
CA GLY A 83 9.68 4.35 -13.72
C GLY A 83 10.79 4.69 -12.71
N LEU A 84 10.48 4.49 -11.43
CA LEU A 84 11.41 4.75 -10.33
C LEU A 84 12.57 3.74 -10.31
N PRO A 85 13.74 4.12 -9.77
CA PRO A 85 14.80 3.19 -9.48
C PRO A 85 14.33 2.08 -8.53
N PRO A 86 14.68 0.80 -8.77
CA PRO A 86 14.25 -0.32 -7.95
C PRO A 86 15.09 -0.44 -6.66
N LEU A 87 14.88 0.49 -5.71
CA LEU A 87 15.58 0.59 -4.43
C LEU A 87 15.78 -0.77 -3.73
N ARG A 88 14.71 -1.57 -3.63
CA ARG A 88 14.69 -2.83 -2.86
C ARG A 88 15.16 -4.05 -3.64
N GLU A 89 15.40 -3.95 -4.95
CA GLU A 89 15.78 -5.12 -5.77
C GLU A 89 17.02 -5.87 -5.23
N PRO A 90 18.10 -5.18 -4.78
CA PRO A 90 19.23 -5.85 -4.15
C PRO A 90 18.85 -6.60 -2.86
N TRP A 91 18.00 -6.01 -2.02
CA TRP A 91 17.59 -6.59 -0.73
C TRP A 91 16.75 -7.86 -0.92
N ILE A 92 15.86 -7.84 -1.90
CA ILE A 92 15.03 -9.00 -2.27
C ILE A 92 15.89 -10.12 -2.86
N ALA A 93 16.88 -9.77 -3.70
CA ALA A 93 17.77 -10.76 -4.30
C ALA A 93 18.70 -11.43 -3.27
N GLU A 94 19.23 -10.65 -2.32
CA GLU A 94 20.17 -11.10 -1.28
C GLU A 94 19.61 -12.21 -0.38
N ARG A 95 18.30 -12.18 -0.09
CA ARG A 95 17.64 -13.18 0.76
C ARG A 95 17.62 -14.60 0.17
N GLY A 96 17.69 -14.72 -1.15
CA GLY A 96 17.83 -16.01 -1.83
C GLY A 96 16.58 -16.92 -1.77
N ASP A 97 15.43 -16.40 -1.38
CA ASP A 97 14.16 -17.12 -1.17
C ASP A 97 13.12 -16.87 -2.27
N THR A 98 13.43 -16.02 -3.25
CA THR A 98 12.61 -15.80 -4.45
C THR A 98 13.23 -16.40 -5.71
N GLU A 99 12.41 -16.59 -6.73
CA GLU A 99 12.79 -16.94 -8.11
C GLU A 99 12.09 -16.02 -9.11
N ARG A 100 12.74 -15.77 -10.26
CA ARG A 100 12.14 -15.01 -11.37
C ARG A 100 11.36 -15.97 -12.26
N LEU A 101 10.14 -15.60 -12.61
CA LEU A 101 9.27 -16.34 -13.54
C LEU A 101 9.62 -15.97 -14.99
N PRO A 102 9.40 -16.86 -15.97
CA PRO A 102 9.66 -16.57 -17.39
C PRO A 102 8.70 -15.52 -17.98
N GLY A 103 7.59 -15.27 -17.31
CA GLY A 103 6.56 -14.30 -17.69
C GLY A 103 5.38 -14.35 -16.70
N PRO A 104 4.28 -13.63 -16.99
CA PRO A 104 3.10 -13.64 -16.15
C PRO A 104 2.52 -15.05 -15.99
N SER A 105 2.19 -15.43 -14.74
CA SER A 105 1.58 -16.73 -14.46
C SER A 105 0.05 -16.72 -14.57
N SER A 106 -0.58 -15.55 -14.45
CA SER A 106 -2.02 -15.35 -14.70
C SER A 106 -2.42 -15.78 -16.12
N GLU A 107 -3.47 -16.59 -16.21
CA GLU A 107 -4.05 -17.03 -17.47
C GLU A 107 -4.71 -15.87 -18.20
N TRP A 108 -5.43 -15.01 -17.47
CA TRP A 108 -6.10 -13.85 -18.06
C TRP A 108 -5.11 -12.88 -18.66
N ALA A 109 -4.03 -12.55 -17.93
CA ALA A 109 -3.01 -11.61 -18.39
C ALA A 109 -2.24 -12.14 -19.61
N ARG A 110 -2.09 -13.47 -19.74
CA ARG A 110 -1.51 -14.08 -20.95
C ARG A 110 -2.47 -14.04 -22.13
N ALA A 111 -3.77 -14.24 -21.90
CA ALA A 111 -4.79 -14.23 -22.94
C ALA A 111 -5.15 -12.82 -23.45
N HIS A 112 -5.00 -11.80 -22.60
CA HIS A 112 -5.37 -10.41 -22.88
C HIS A 112 -4.16 -9.48 -22.80
N PRO A 113 -3.22 -9.55 -23.76
CA PRO A 113 -2.07 -8.67 -23.76
C PRO A 113 -2.48 -7.21 -23.94
N ALA A 114 -1.78 -6.32 -23.23
CA ALA A 114 -2.01 -4.89 -23.31
C ALA A 114 -1.97 -4.36 -24.75
N PRO A 115 -2.91 -3.47 -25.15
CA PRO A 115 -2.88 -2.81 -26.45
C PRO A 115 -1.56 -2.06 -26.69
N GLU A 116 -1.12 -2.05 -27.94
CA GLU A 116 0.10 -1.34 -28.34
C GLU A 116 -0.02 0.17 -28.02
N GLY A 117 0.93 0.72 -27.28
CA GLY A 117 0.96 2.13 -26.87
C GLY A 117 0.44 2.43 -25.45
N LEU A 118 -0.34 1.54 -24.83
CA LEU A 118 -0.75 1.67 -23.41
C LEU A 118 0.17 0.93 -22.44
N ARG A 119 0.90 -0.06 -22.96
CA ARG A 119 1.77 -0.91 -22.16
C ARG A 119 2.97 -0.15 -21.60
N PHE A 120 3.26 -0.35 -20.32
CA PHE A 120 4.46 0.18 -19.69
C PHE A 120 5.75 -0.36 -20.38
N PRO A 121 6.71 0.51 -20.77
CA PRO A 121 7.86 0.08 -21.58
C PRO A 121 8.87 -0.81 -20.83
N ALA A 122 9.22 -0.46 -19.59
CA ALA A 122 10.28 -1.13 -18.84
C ALA A 122 9.76 -2.37 -18.11
N ARG A 123 9.73 -3.50 -18.81
CA ARG A 123 9.23 -4.78 -18.28
C ARG A 123 10.25 -5.46 -17.37
N ARG A 124 9.77 -5.98 -16.24
CA ARG A 124 10.55 -6.90 -15.39
C ARG A 124 9.83 -8.24 -15.30
N PRO A 125 10.55 -9.37 -15.40
CA PRO A 125 9.96 -10.67 -15.14
C PRO A 125 9.45 -10.73 -13.68
N PRO A 126 8.22 -11.18 -13.42
CA PRO A 126 7.71 -11.31 -12.07
C PRO A 126 8.59 -12.21 -11.21
N ARG A 127 8.62 -11.96 -9.92
CA ARG A 127 9.24 -12.78 -8.90
C ARG A 127 8.18 -13.42 -8.02
N ARG A 128 8.49 -14.58 -7.49
CA ARG A 128 7.69 -15.29 -6.50
C ARG A 128 8.60 -15.98 -5.50
N ALA A 129 8.12 -16.23 -4.29
CA ALA A 129 8.74 -17.15 -3.34
C ALA A 129 9.03 -18.50 -4.01
N ARG A 130 10.21 -19.06 -3.75
CA ARG A 130 10.55 -20.44 -4.11
C ARG A 130 9.55 -21.40 -3.46
N ALA A 131 9.37 -22.58 -4.05
CA ALA A 131 8.51 -23.61 -3.49
C ALA A 131 8.85 -23.90 -2.02
N GLY A 132 7.85 -23.81 -1.14
CA GLY A 132 7.99 -24.01 0.31
C GLY A 132 8.55 -22.82 1.09
N ALA A 133 8.91 -21.72 0.45
CA ALA A 133 9.33 -20.49 1.12
C ALA A 133 8.14 -19.57 1.43
N ASN A 134 8.31 -18.72 2.44
CA ASN A 134 7.42 -17.61 2.77
C ASN A 134 8.27 -16.35 2.83
N VAL A 135 7.90 -15.34 2.05
CA VAL A 135 8.72 -14.14 1.84
C VAL A 135 8.19 -12.93 2.61
N THR A 136 7.25 -13.14 3.54
CA THR A 136 6.59 -12.04 4.25
C THR A 136 7.43 -11.41 5.34
N GLN A 137 7.25 -10.11 5.60
CA GLN A 137 7.90 -9.46 6.76
C GLN A 137 7.52 -10.14 8.09
N MET A 138 6.28 -10.60 8.24
CA MET A 138 5.86 -11.35 9.44
C MET A 138 6.61 -12.67 9.60
N HIS A 139 6.84 -13.42 8.52
CA HIS A 139 7.63 -14.65 8.55
C HIS A 139 9.07 -14.39 9.04
N TYR A 140 9.76 -13.39 8.48
CA TYR A 140 11.10 -13.04 8.93
C TYR A 140 11.09 -12.58 10.40
N ALA A 141 10.12 -11.75 10.77
CA ALA A 141 10.02 -11.17 12.11
C ALA A 141 9.88 -12.24 13.19
N ARG A 142 9.02 -13.24 12.97
CA ARG A 142 8.79 -14.38 13.86
C ARG A 142 10.00 -15.30 13.99
N ARG A 143 10.86 -15.33 12.97
CA ARG A 143 12.14 -16.04 12.99
C ARG A 143 13.29 -15.25 13.62
N GLY A 144 13.01 -14.06 14.18
CA GLY A 144 14.02 -13.22 14.81
C GLY A 144 14.91 -12.47 13.82
N ILE A 145 14.52 -12.38 12.54
CA ILE A 145 15.29 -11.72 11.50
C ILE A 145 14.86 -10.27 11.39
N VAL A 146 15.81 -9.34 11.50
CA VAL A 146 15.63 -7.93 11.14
C VAL A 146 15.98 -7.77 9.67
N THR A 147 15.03 -7.30 8.87
CA THR A 147 15.22 -7.10 7.44
C THR A 147 15.67 -5.67 7.11
N PRO A 148 16.23 -5.41 5.90
CA PRO A 148 16.51 -4.05 5.46
C PRO A 148 15.28 -3.13 5.53
N GLU A 149 14.08 -3.65 5.22
CA GLU A 149 12.83 -2.93 5.35
C GLU A 149 12.51 -2.56 6.81
N MET A 150 12.75 -3.46 7.77
CA MET A 150 12.55 -3.19 9.20
C MET A 150 13.52 -2.11 9.72
N GLU A 151 14.78 -2.13 9.27
CA GLU A 151 15.73 -1.07 9.59
C GLU A 151 15.33 0.27 8.94
N PHE A 152 14.92 0.22 7.67
CA PHE A 152 14.48 1.40 6.92
C PHE A 152 13.35 2.13 7.64
N VAL A 153 12.29 1.41 8.05
CA VAL A 153 11.16 2.03 8.76
C VAL A 153 11.53 2.49 10.16
N ALA A 154 12.45 1.80 10.86
CA ALA A 154 12.92 2.26 12.17
C ALA A 154 13.59 3.63 12.09
N ILE A 155 14.49 3.82 11.11
CA ILE A 155 15.12 5.11 10.84
C ILE A 155 14.08 6.13 10.39
N ARG A 156 13.12 5.75 9.54
CA ARG A 156 12.10 6.68 9.01
C ARG A 156 11.20 7.24 10.11
N GLU A 157 10.78 6.40 11.04
CA GLU A 157 9.94 6.77 12.19
C GLU A 157 10.69 7.62 13.23
N SER A 158 12.02 7.54 13.30
CA SER A 158 12.81 8.40 14.19
C SER A 158 12.79 9.88 13.78
N GLN A 159 12.53 10.18 12.49
CA GLN A 159 12.66 11.51 11.88
C GLN A 159 13.97 12.24 12.23
N ARG A 160 15.03 11.49 12.57
CA ARG A 160 16.33 12.02 13.03
C ARG A 160 16.20 12.92 14.28
N LEU A 161 15.20 12.65 15.13
CA LEU A 161 14.94 13.44 16.33
C LEU A 161 16.10 13.37 17.33
N GLU A 162 16.93 12.33 17.30
CA GLU A 162 18.11 12.22 18.18
C GLU A 162 19.05 13.43 18.02
N ALA A 163 19.20 13.95 16.79
CA ALA A 163 20.03 15.13 16.52
C ALA A 163 19.49 16.42 17.15
N LEU A 164 18.20 16.46 17.53
CA LEU A 164 17.57 17.59 18.20
C LEU A 164 17.55 17.44 19.74
N ARG A 165 17.81 16.24 20.30
CA ARG A 165 17.84 16.01 21.76
C ARG A 165 18.81 16.95 22.45
N ASP A 166 19.99 17.12 21.86
CA ASP A 166 21.07 17.95 22.41
C ASP A 166 20.74 19.45 22.44
N SER A 167 19.72 19.88 21.70
CA SER A 167 19.29 21.29 21.61
C SER A 167 18.19 21.67 22.61
N GLY A 168 17.66 20.71 23.38
CA GLY A 168 16.53 20.95 24.31
C GLY A 168 15.19 21.24 23.63
N LEU A 169 15.10 21.12 22.30
CA LEU A 169 13.93 21.46 21.49
C LEU A 169 12.83 20.37 21.45
N LEU A 170 13.06 19.21 22.06
CA LEU A 170 12.12 18.08 22.05
C LEU A 170 11.11 18.10 23.19
N ALA A 171 10.87 19.26 23.80
CA ALA A 171 9.82 19.40 24.79
C ALA A 171 8.45 19.18 24.13
N GLN A 172 7.84 18.02 24.38
CA GLN A 172 6.52 17.65 23.88
C GLN A 172 5.55 17.44 25.04
N HIS A 173 4.28 17.81 24.84
CA HIS A 173 3.22 17.43 25.77
C HIS A 173 3.13 15.89 25.84
N PRO A 174 3.08 15.27 27.04
CA PRO A 174 3.15 13.82 27.18
C PRO A 174 1.99 13.08 26.47
N GLY A 175 0.85 13.74 26.33
CA GLY A 175 -0.35 13.18 25.69
C GLY A 175 -0.96 12.03 26.49
N GLU A 176 -1.93 11.35 25.90
CA GLU A 176 -2.51 10.11 26.43
C GLU A 176 -2.55 9.08 25.30
N ALA A 177 -1.85 7.97 25.48
CA ALA A 177 -1.68 6.93 24.46
C ALA A 177 -2.73 5.81 24.56
N PHE A 178 -3.60 5.86 25.58
CA PHE A 178 -4.60 4.85 25.93
C PHE A 178 -3.99 3.44 26.02
N GLY A 179 -2.83 3.33 26.65
CA GLY A 179 -2.08 2.08 26.82
C GLY A 179 -1.27 1.61 25.60
N ALA A 180 -1.09 2.43 24.56
CA ALA A 180 -0.16 2.10 23.47
C ALA A 180 1.30 2.09 23.95
N ARG A 181 2.15 1.27 23.33
CA ARG A 181 3.58 1.19 23.62
C ARG A 181 4.33 2.14 22.69
N LEU A 182 4.61 3.35 23.15
CA LEU A 182 5.34 4.36 22.39
C LEU A 182 6.76 4.49 22.98
N PRO A 183 7.77 3.78 22.43
CA PRO A 183 9.13 3.91 22.93
C PRO A 183 9.70 5.28 22.57
N ALA A 184 10.66 5.75 23.36
CA ALA A 184 11.36 7.01 23.06
C ALA A 184 12.22 6.93 21.79
N GLU A 185 12.62 5.72 21.39
CA GLU A 185 13.43 5.43 20.21
C GLU A 185 12.87 4.20 19.50
N ILE A 186 12.72 4.30 18.18
CA ILE A 186 12.24 3.20 17.34
C ILE A 186 13.46 2.45 16.80
N THR A 187 13.72 1.26 17.35
CA THR A 187 14.84 0.41 16.90
C THR A 187 14.37 -0.63 15.87
N PRO A 188 15.27 -1.16 15.02
CA PRO A 188 14.92 -2.23 14.09
C PRO A 188 14.38 -3.49 14.78
N ASP A 189 14.86 -3.81 15.99
CA ASP A 189 14.32 -4.94 16.76
C ASP A 189 12.93 -4.64 17.34
N PHE A 190 12.64 -3.40 17.77
CA PHE A 190 11.28 -3.01 18.18
C PHE A 190 10.29 -3.16 17.02
N VAL A 191 10.67 -2.69 15.82
CA VAL A 191 9.90 -2.90 14.59
C VAL A 191 9.63 -4.39 14.35
N ARG A 192 10.67 -5.22 14.40
CA ARG A 192 10.55 -6.67 14.25
C ARG A 192 9.59 -7.27 15.28
N GLN A 193 9.65 -6.85 16.55
CA GLN A 193 8.76 -7.34 17.61
C GLN A 193 7.29 -6.98 17.34
N GLU A 194 7.00 -5.75 16.91
CA GLU A 194 5.64 -5.32 16.60
C GLU A 194 5.06 -6.06 15.37
N VAL A 195 5.89 -6.29 14.34
CA VAL A 195 5.52 -7.08 13.16
C VAL A 195 5.30 -8.56 13.51
N ALA A 196 6.20 -9.17 14.29
CA ALA A 196 6.07 -10.56 14.72
C ALA A 196 4.80 -10.80 15.55
N ALA A 197 4.42 -9.83 16.38
CA ALA A 197 3.22 -9.85 17.20
C ALA A 197 1.93 -9.52 16.44
N GLY A 198 2.01 -9.15 15.14
CA GLY A 198 0.86 -8.76 14.34
C GLY A 198 0.24 -7.42 14.77
N ARG A 199 0.99 -6.56 15.47
CA ARG A 199 0.54 -5.20 15.86
C ARG A 199 0.96 -4.12 14.87
N ALA A 200 1.84 -4.48 13.93
CA ALA A 200 2.25 -3.62 12.83
C ALA A 200 2.52 -4.45 11.57
N ILE A 201 2.45 -3.80 10.41
CA ILE A 201 2.75 -4.39 9.11
C ILE A 201 3.65 -3.46 8.30
N ILE A 202 4.41 -4.06 7.38
CA ILE A 202 5.21 -3.37 6.36
C ILE A 202 4.73 -3.93 5.00
N PRO A 203 3.78 -3.29 4.32
CA PRO A 203 3.25 -3.75 3.04
C PRO A 203 4.34 -3.55 1.98
N ALA A 204 4.94 -4.65 1.50
CA ALA A 204 6.18 -4.57 0.75
C ALA A 204 6.37 -5.75 -0.22
N ASN A 205 5.48 -5.84 -1.20
CA ASN A 205 5.49 -6.93 -2.18
C ASN A 205 6.87 -7.04 -2.86
N VAL A 206 7.35 -8.27 -3.07
CA VAL A 206 8.63 -8.56 -3.73
C VAL A 206 8.72 -8.08 -5.19
N ASN A 207 7.57 -7.80 -5.81
CA ASN A 207 7.46 -7.23 -7.16
C ASN A 207 7.30 -5.71 -7.16
N HIS A 208 7.36 -5.05 -6.00
CA HIS A 208 7.40 -3.59 -5.89
C HIS A 208 8.76 -3.11 -5.35
N PRO A 209 9.84 -3.26 -6.13
CA PRO A 209 11.16 -2.87 -5.69
C PRO A 209 11.38 -1.34 -5.68
N GLU A 210 10.51 -0.55 -6.33
CA GLU A 210 10.52 0.91 -6.29
C GLU A 210 10.14 1.50 -4.91
N LEU A 211 9.46 0.71 -4.08
CA LEU A 211 8.95 1.10 -2.78
C LEU A 211 10.06 1.60 -1.83
N GLU A 212 9.82 2.75 -1.21
CA GLU A 212 10.47 3.20 0.02
C GLU A 212 9.67 2.67 1.23
N PRO A 213 10.18 1.69 1.99
CA PRO A 213 9.40 1.03 3.04
C PRO A 213 8.78 1.98 4.07
N MET A 214 7.58 1.63 4.54
CA MET A 214 6.87 2.31 5.61
C MET A 214 6.16 1.28 6.51
N ILE A 215 5.81 1.69 7.72
CA ILE A 215 5.18 0.81 8.72
C ILE A 215 3.83 1.36 9.17
N ILE A 216 2.85 0.47 9.28
CA ILE A 216 1.50 0.77 9.78
C ILE A 216 1.33 0.02 11.10
N GLY A 217 1.09 0.75 12.19
CA GLY A 217 0.82 0.16 13.49
C GLY A 217 0.57 1.23 14.55
N ARG A 218 -0.12 0.85 15.63
CA ARG A 218 -0.52 1.78 16.70
C ARG A 218 0.66 2.45 17.43
N SER A 219 1.82 1.80 17.41
CA SER A 219 3.04 2.22 18.10
C SER A 219 3.92 3.18 17.27
N PHE A 220 3.45 3.58 16.09
CA PHE A 220 4.18 4.37 15.09
C PHE A 220 3.40 5.64 14.73
N LEU A 221 3.98 6.52 13.91
CA LEU A 221 3.28 7.69 13.37
C LEU A 221 1.98 7.25 12.67
N VAL A 222 0.89 8.00 12.85
CA VAL A 222 -0.36 7.74 12.13
C VAL A 222 -0.11 7.94 10.63
N LYS A 223 -0.59 6.99 9.82
CA LYS A 223 -0.41 6.97 8.36
C LYS A 223 -1.71 7.31 7.65
N VAL A 224 -1.63 7.94 6.48
CA VAL A 224 -2.77 8.38 5.69
C VAL A 224 -2.73 7.76 4.29
N ASN A 225 -3.87 7.23 3.84
CA ASN A 225 -4.04 6.70 2.49
C ASN A 225 -4.75 7.74 1.59
N ALA A 226 -4.36 7.81 0.31
CA ALA A 226 -5.12 8.51 -0.72
C ALA A 226 -5.71 7.53 -1.75
N ASN A 227 -7.00 7.70 -2.07
CA ASN A 227 -7.66 6.92 -3.10
C ASN A 227 -7.55 7.62 -4.46
N ILE A 228 -7.08 6.89 -5.46
CA ILE A 228 -7.10 7.28 -6.87
C ILE A 228 -7.84 6.20 -7.67
N GLY A 229 -7.89 6.31 -8.98
CA GLY A 229 -8.44 5.30 -9.87
C GLY A 229 -9.30 5.91 -10.96
N ASN A 230 -9.25 5.26 -12.12
CA ASN A 230 -10.10 5.61 -13.25
C ASN A 230 -11.55 5.12 -13.04
N SER A 231 -12.47 5.68 -13.82
CA SER A 231 -13.86 5.20 -13.86
C SER A 231 -14.30 4.99 -15.31
N PRO A 232 -15.42 4.27 -15.56
CA PRO A 232 -15.97 4.14 -16.91
C PRO A 232 -16.32 5.49 -17.58
N VAL A 233 -16.43 6.57 -16.81
CA VAL A 233 -16.92 7.88 -17.28
C VAL A 233 -15.79 8.90 -17.44
N THR A 234 -14.69 8.77 -16.68
CA THR A 234 -13.62 9.78 -16.59
C THR A 234 -12.26 9.15 -16.29
N SER A 235 -11.21 9.91 -16.60
CA SER A 235 -9.79 9.65 -16.36
C SER A 235 -9.02 8.89 -17.44
N SER A 236 -7.71 9.11 -17.45
CA SER A 236 -6.71 8.46 -18.30
C SER A 236 -5.51 8.01 -17.47
N ILE A 237 -4.60 7.23 -18.05
CA ILE A 237 -3.38 6.76 -17.36
C ILE A 237 -2.56 7.95 -16.84
N GLU A 238 -2.48 9.03 -17.62
CA GLU A 238 -1.77 10.26 -17.28
C GLU A 238 -2.34 10.94 -16.03
N GLU A 239 -3.66 11.10 -15.99
CA GLU A 239 -4.35 11.71 -14.86
C GLU A 239 -4.18 10.85 -13.60
N GLU A 240 -4.17 9.53 -13.72
CA GLU A 240 -3.93 8.65 -12.57
C GLU A 240 -2.50 8.71 -12.04
N VAL A 241 -1.49 8.77 -12.93
CA VAL A 241 -0.10 8.97 -12.50
C VAL A 241 0.08 10.37 -11.90
N GLU A 242 -0.55 11.41 -12.44
CA GLU A 242 -0.54 12.74 -11.82
C GLU A 242 -1.12 12.69 -10.40
N LYS A 243 -2.30 12.08 -10.21
CA LYS A 243 -2.95 11.98 -8.90
C LYS A 243 -2.07 11.25 -7.90
N LEU A 244 -1.38 10.18 -8.32
CA LEU A 244 -0.36 9.51 -7.50
C LEU A 244 0.71 10.51 -7.04
N LEU A 245 1.38 11.18 -7.98
CA LEU A 245 2.46 12.13 -7.67
C LEU A 245 1.99 13.28 -6.78
N TRP A 246 0.78 13.76 -7.00
CA TRP A 246 0.17 14.83 -6.20
C TRP A 246 -0.15 14.36 -4.78
N ALA A 247 -0.72 13.17 -4.63
CA ALA A 247 -1.07 12.61 -3.33
C ALA A 247 0.18 12.38 -2.46
N ILE A 248 1.20 11.71 -3.00
CA ILE A 248 2.43 11.40 -2.24
C ILE A 248 3.24 12.65 -1.91
N ARG A 249 3.15 13.70 -2.73
CA ARG A 249 3.72 15.02 -2.42
C ARG A 249 3.08 15.60 -1.16
N TRP A 250 1.77 15.49 -1.00
CA TRP A 250 1.08 16.13 0.12
C TRP A 250 0.97 15.27 1.37
N GLY A 251 1.68 14.14 1.42
CA GLY A 251 1.79 13.32 2.62
C GLY A 251 0.97 12.03 2.61
N ALA A 252 0.49 11.57 1.45
CA ALA A 252 -0.11 10.24 1.37
C ALA A 252 0.98 9.17 1.58
N ASP A 253 0.85 8.39 2.65
CA ASP A 253 1.76 7.32 3.05
C ASP A 253 1.54 6.04 2.25
N THR A 254 0.31 5.83 1.77
CA THR A 254 -0.08 4.77 0.84
C THR A 254 -1.05 5.34 -0.18
N VAL A 255 -1.19 4.65 -1.32
CA VAL A 255 -2.19 5.00 -2.33
C VAL A 255 -2.96 3.76 -2.73
N MET A 256 -4.28 3.86 -2.84
CA MET A 256 -5.09 2.79 -3.41
C MET A 256 -5.53 3.11 -4.83
N ASP A 257 -5.28 2.18 -5.74
CA ASP A 257 -5.88 2.18 -7.07
C ASP A 257 -7.26 1.51 -7.01
N LEU A 258 -8.31 2.34 -7.05
CA LEU A 258 -9.71 1.91 -7.07
C LEU A 258 -10.31 1.98 -8.48
N SER A 259 -9.45 1.91 -9.51
CA SER A 259 -9.83 1.91 -10.93
C SER A 259 -10.94 0.92 -11.24
N THR A 260 -11.91 1.35 -12.05
CA THR A 260 -13.01 0.54 -12.58
C THR A 260 -13.24 0.81 -14.06
N GLY A 261 -13.73 -0.17 -14.80
CA GLY A 261 -13.88 -0.10 -16.25
C GLY A 261 -12.65 -0.57 -17.03
N ARG A 262 -12.29 0.15 -18.09
CA ARG A 262 -11.28 -0.30 -19.07
C ARG A 262 -9.84 -0.05 -18.60
N HIS A 263 -8.93 -0.89 -19.07
CA HIS A 263 -7.47 -0.73 -18.91
C HIS A 263 -7.00 -0.62 -17.45
N ILE A 264 -7.68 -1.29 -16.53
CA ILE A 264 -7.33 -1.33 -15.10
C ILE A 264 -5.89 -1.86 -14.92
N HIS A 265 -5.54 -2.95 -15.62
CA HIS A 265 -4.23 -3.56 -15.51
C HIS A 265 -3.11 -2.61 -15.95
N GLU A 266 -3.27 -1.97 -17.11
CA GLU A 266 -2.28 -1.07 -17.68
C GLU A 266 -2.13 0.19 -16.83
N THR A 267 -3.24 0.82 -16.43
CA THR A 267 -3.22 1.99 -15.55
C THR A 267 -2.44 1.70 -14.27
N ARG A 268 -2.73 0.56 -13.63
CA ARG A 268 -2.04 0.13 -12.41
C ARG A 268 -0.55 -0.14 -12.61
N GLU A 269 -0.16 -0.70 -13.75
CA GLU A 269 1.27 -0.92 -14.05
C GLU A 269 2.03 0.42 -14.06
N TRP A 270 1.46 1.46 -14.68
CA TRP A 270 2.05 2.81 -14.66
C TRP A 270 2.11 3.40 -13.26
N ILE A 271 1.08 3.20 -12.44
CA ILE A 271 1.02 3.64 -11.03
C ILE A 271 2.14 2.96 -10.22
N ILE A 272 2.20 1.63 -10.19
CA ILE A 272 3.15 0.89 -9.34
C ILE A 272 4.59 1.22 -9.73
N ARG A 273 4.92 1.23 -11.03
CA ARG A 273 6.28 1.53 -11.49
C ARG A 273 6.73 2.97 -11.19
N ASN A 274 5.80 3.86 -10.85
CA ASN A 274 6.06 5.25 -10.47
C ASN A 274 5.71 5.55 -9.00
N SER A 275 5.44 4.53 -8.18
CA SER A 275 5.10 4.72 -6.77
C SER A 275 6.28 4.44 -5.86
N PRO A 276 6.69 5.40 -5.02
CA PRO A 276 7.62 5.14 -3.93
C PRO A 276 6.91 4.68 -2.65
N VAL A 277 5.57 4.67 -2.64
CA VAL A 277 4.74 4.29 -1.49
C VAL A 277 3.96 3.00 -1.78
N PRO A 278 3.49 2.27 -0.76
CA PRO A 278 2.70 1.07 -0.99
C PRO A 278 1.43 1.34 -1.79
N ILE A 279 1.15 0.46 -2.76
CA ILE A 279 -0.06 0.47 -3.57
C ILE A 279 -1.04 -0.59 -3.07
N GLY A 280 -2.26 -0.16 -2.76
CA GLY A 280 -3.37 -1.05 -2.43
C GLY A 280 -4.38 -1.16 -3.56
N THR A 281 -5.17 -2.24 -3.55
CA THR A 281 -6.30 -2.42 -4.47
C THR A 281 -7.46 -3.13 -3.78
N VAL A 282 -8.61 -3.15 -4.46
CA VAL A 282 -9.73 -4.05 -4.14
C VAL A 282 -9.86 -5.06 -5.28
N PRO A 283 -9.25 -6.27 -5.19
CA PRO A 283 -9.16 -7.19 -6.34
C PRO A 283 -10.52 -7.58 -6.94
N ILE A 284 -11.60 -7.55 -6.15
CA ILE A 284 -12.95 -7.86 -6.62
C ILE A 284 -13.44 -6.88 -7.71
N TYR A 285 -12.92 -5.65 -7.75
CA TYR A 285 -13.31 -4.66 -8.77
C TYR A 285 -12.83 -5.08 -10.16
N GLN A 286 -11.57 -5.51 -10.26
CA GLN A 286 -11.07 -6.04 -11.52
C GLN A 286 -11.71 -7.38 -11.88
N ALA A 287 -11.89 -8.27 -10.89
CA ALA A 287 -12.57 -9.55 -11.11
C ALA A 287 -14.00 -9.35 -11.67
N LEU A 288 -14.70 -8.32 -11.18
CA LEU A 288 -16.04 -7.96 -11.65
C LEU A 288 -16.04 -7.48 -13.11
N GLU A 289 -15.02 -6.73 -13.54
CA GLU A 289 -14.89 -6.33 -14.95
C GLU A 289 -14.58 -7.53 -15.86
N LYS A 290 -13.86 -8.55 -15.38
CA LYS A 290 -13.63 -9.81 -16.13
C LYS A 290 -14.92 -10.59 -16.43
N VAL A 291 -16.02 -10.28 -15.73
CA VAL A 291 -17.34 -10.91 -15.90
C VAL A 291 -18.41 -9.91 -16.37
N ASP A 292 -18.00 -8.82 -17.00
CA ASP A 292 -18.87 -7.78 -17.56
C ASP A 292 -19.80 -7.11 -16.54
N GLY A 293 -19.31 -6.91 -15.30
CA GLY A 293 -20.09 -6.20 -14.30
C GLY A 293 -21.22 -7.02 -13.66
N ARG A 294 -21.22 -8.35 -13.83
CA ARG A 294 -22.23 -9.26 -13.25
C ARG A 294 -21.68 -9.97 -12.01
N PRO A 295 -22.00 -9.52 -10.78
CA PRO A 295 -21.50 -10.16 -9.58
C PRO A 295 -21.79 -11.65 -9.53
N GLU A 296 -22.96 -12.10 -9.95
CA GLU A 296 -23.39 -13.51 -10.01
C GLU A 296 -22.48 -14.42 -10.86
N GLU A 297 -21.73 -13.88 -11.81
CA GLU A 297 -20.80 -14.65 -12.66
C GLU A 297 -19.39 -14.77 -12.06
N LEU A 298 -19.14 -14.14 -10.90
CA LEU A 298 -17.87 -14.26 -10.20
C LEU A 298 -17.66 -15.71 -9.71
N THR A 299 -16.44 -16.22 -9.90
CA THR A 299 -16.02 -17.51 -9.35
C THR A 299 -14.67 -17.37 -8.62
N TRP A 300 -14.34 -18.38 -7.82
CA TRP A 300 -13.03 -18.48 -7.17
C TRP A 300 -11.89 -18.41 -8.19
N GLU A 301 -12.01 -19.09 -9.32
CA GLU A 301 -10.96 -19.17 -10.35
C GLU A 301 -10.63 -17.79 -10.94
N ILE A 302 -11.66 -16.99 -11.25
CA ILE A 302 -11.49 -15.62 -11.77
C ILE A 302 -10.83 -14.72 -10.71
N PHE A 303 -11.26 -14.85 -9.45
CA PHE A 303 -10.69 -14.07 -8.36
C PHE A 303 -9.24 -14.47 -8.06
N ARG A 304 -8.95 -15.77 -7.99
CA ARG A 304 -7.61 -16.35 -7.81
C ARG A 304 -6.65 -15.87 -8.88
N ASP A 305 -7.06 -15.92 -10.15
CA ASP A 305 -6.25 -15.41 -11.26
C ASP A 305 -5.98 -13.90 -11.13
N THR A 306 -6.98 -13.14 -10.68
CA THR A 306 -6.86 -11.69 -10.42
C THR A 306 -5.89 -11.38 -9.28
N LEU A 307 -5.88 -12.17 -8.21
CA LEU A 307 -4.90 -12.01 -7.12
C LEU A 307 -3.48 -12.24 -7.63
N ILE A 308 -3.25 -13.31 -8.40
CA ILE A 308 -1.94 -13.63 -8.97
C ILE A 308 -1.48 -12.52 -9.90
N GLU A 309 -2.36 -12.06 -10.79
CA GLU A 309 -2.08 -10.97 -11.72
C GLU A 309 -1.59 -9.72 -10.99
N GLN A 310 -2.31 -9.28 -9.95
CA GLN A 310 -1.95 -8.07 -9.20
C GLN A 310 -0.72 -8.25 -8.29
N ALA A 311 -0.55 -9.45 -7.71
CA ALA A 311 0.63 -9.76 -6.90
C ALA A 311 1.92 -9.78 -7.75
N GLU A 312 1.83 -10.21 -9.01
CA GLU A 312 2.94 -10.16 -9.97
C GLU A 312 3.24 -8.74 -10.46
N GLN A 313 2.25 -7.85 -10.50
CA GLN A 313 2.48 -6.42 -10.79
C GLN A 313 3.19 -5.69 -9.65
N GLY A 314 3.01 -6.13 -8.40
CA GLY A 314 3.58 -5.49 -7.22
C GLY A 314 2.59 -4.73 -6.36
N VAL A 315 1.31 -5.11 -6.33
CA VAL A 315 0.37 -4.57 -5.33
C VAL A 315 0.79 -5.02 -3.93
N ASP A 316 0.90 -4.10 -2.97
CA ASP A 316 1.45 -4.36 -1.64
C ASP A 316 0.41 -4.85 -0.63
N TYR A 317 -0.85 -4.48 -0.82
CA TYR A 317 -1.94 -4.97 0.01
C TYR A 317 -3.27 -5.07 -0.75
N PHE A 318 -4.09 -6.04 -0.34
CA PHE A 318 -5.41 -6.27 -0.92
C PHE A 318 -6.50 -6.02 0.11
N THR A 319 -7.48 -5.18 -0.27
CA THR A 319 -8.75 -5.09 0.44
C THR A 319 -9.66 -6.24 0.03
N ILE A 320 -9.87 -7.18 0.95
CA ILE A 320 -10.65 -8.42 0.71
C ILE A 320 -11.84 -8.47 1.67
N HIS A 321 -13.05 -8.47 1.11
CA HIS A 321 -14.32 -8.43 1.84
C HIS A 321 -14.78 -9.84 2.26
N ALA A 322 -13.88 -10.61 2.88
CA ALA A 322 -14.15 -11.98 3.34
C ALA A 322 -15.04 -12.04 4.60
N GLY A 323 -15.29 -10.90 5.26
CA GLY A 323 -16.18 -10.80 6.41
C GLY A 323 -17.68 -10.69 6.08
N VAL A 324 -18.03 -10.48 4.80
CA VAL A 324 -19.43 -10.35 4.35
C VAL A 324 -20.04 -11.73 4.18
N LEU A 325 -20.51 -12.31 5.29
CA LEU A 325 -21.07 -13.66 5.29
C LEU A 325 -22.56 -13.64 4.94
N LEU A 326 -23.05 -14.69 4.27
CA LEU A 326 -24.44 -14.83 3.83
C LEU A 326 -25.43 -14.56 4.97
N ARG A 327 -25.14 -15.11 6.15
CA ARG A 327 -25.97 -14.95 7.36
C ARG A 327 -26.00 -13.52 7.92
N TYR A 328 -25.07 -12.65 7.53
CA TYR A 328 -25.03 -11.26 8.00
C TYR A 328 -25.83 -10.32 7.11
N ILE A 329 -26.10 -10.69 5.85
CA ILE A 329 -26.84 -9.84 4.90
C ILE A 329 -28.24 -9.45 5.42
N PRO A 330 -29.05 -10.34 6.03
CA PRO A 330 -30.35 -9.95 6.59
C PRO A 330 -30.26 -8.92 7.72
N LEU A 331 -29.13 -8.82 8.43
CA LEU A 331 -28.94 -7.85 9.50
C LEU A 331 -28.95 -6.41 8.98
N THR A 332 -28.58 -6.20 7.71
CA THR A 332 -28.56 -4.86 7.10
C THR A 332 -29.93 -4.42 6.59
N ALA A 333 -30.96 -5.26 6.64
CA ALA A 333 -32.28 -4.96 6.07
C ALA A 333 -33.01 -3.82 6.79
N ARG A 334 -32.63 -3.51 8.04
CA ARG A 334 -33.21 -2.42 8.84
C ARG A 334 -32.37 -1.13 8.82
N ARG A 335 -31.25 -1.12 8.10
CA ARG A 335 -30.39 0.06 7.99
C ARG A 335 -31.07 1.17 7.20
N VAL A 336 -30.72 2.41 7.54
CA VAL A 336 -31.15 3.60 6.80
C VAL A 336 -30.47 3.67 5.44
N THR A 337 -29.17 3.41 5.36
CA THR A 337 -28.40 3.47 4.11
C THR A 337 -27.94 2.10 3.58
N GLY A 338 -28.34 1.01 4.22
CA GLY A 338 -28.07 -0.35 3.75
C GLY A 338 -26.58 -0.72 3.75
N ILE A 339 -26.12 -1.34 2.66
CA ILE A 339 -24.72 -1.69 2.43
C ILE A 339 -24.11 -0.64 1.51
N VAL A 340 -23.23 0.22 2.05
CA VAL A 340 -22.57 1.30 1.28
C VAL A 340 -21.19 0.92 0.75
N SER A 341 -20.63 -0.21 1.19
CA SER A 341 -19.40 -0.73 0.61
C SER A 341 -19.66 -1.26 -0.80
N ARG A 342 -18.91 -0.78 -1.79
CA ARG A 342 -18.97 -1.29 -3.16
C ARG A 342 -18.52 -2.75 -3.20
N GLY A 343 -17.38 -3.10 -2.59
CA GLY A 343 -16.92 -4.49 -2.51
C GLY A 343 -17.87 -5.36 -1.68
N GLY A 344 -18.39 -4.83 -0.57
CA GLY A 344 -19.35 -5.55 0.27
C GLY A 344 -20.68 -5.82 -0.43
N SER A 345 -21.22 -4.86 -1.18
CA SER A 345 -22.46 -5.03 -1.95
C SER A 345 -22.31 -6.02 -3.12
N ILE A 346 -21.14 -6.06 -3.78
CA ILE A 346 -20.82 -7.08 -4.80
C ILE A 346 -20.90 -8.49 -4.17
N MET A 347 -20.24 -8.69 -3.03
CA MET A 347 -20.25 -9.98 -2.33
C MET A 347 -21.64 -10.34 -1.80
N ALA A 348 -22.40 -9.37 -1.28
CA ALA A 348 -23.77 -9.60 -0.85
C ALA A 348 -24.67 -10.04 -2.01
N LYS A 349 -24.56 -9.40 -3.19
CA LYS A 349 -25.31 -9.81 -4.38
C LYS A 349 -24.94 -11.23 -4.82
N TRP A 350 -23.64 -11.57 -4.85
CA TRP A 350 -23.18 -12.91 -5.18
C TRP A 350 -23.74 -13.96 -4.21
N CYS A 351 -23.64 -13.74 -2.90
CA CYS A 351 -24.15 -14.66 -1.89
C CYS A 351 -25.67 -14.87 -2.01
N LEU A 352 -26.44 -13.82 -2.29
CA LEU A 352 -27.89 -13.92 -2.47
C LEU A 352 -28.29 -14.63 -3.76
N ALA A 353 -27.55 -14.40 -4.86
CA ALA A 353 -27.84 -15.04 -6.14
C ALA A 353 -27.61 -16.55 -6.10
N HIS A 354 -26.57 -17.00 -5.41
CA HIS A 354 -26.21 -18.42 -5.31
C HIS A 354 -26.76 -19.12 -4.07
N HIS A 355 -27.21 -18.34 -3.07
CA HIS A 355 -27.55 -18.83 -1.73
C HIS A 355 -26.41 -19.68 -1.11
N GLN A 356 -25.17 -19.23 -1.31
CA GLN A 356 -23.95 -19.88 -0.83
C GLN A 356 -23.16 -18.91 0.06
N GLU A 357 -22.30 -19.47 0.92
CA GLU A 357 -21.40 -18.66 1.74
C GLU A 357 -20.34 -17.98 0.87
N ASN A 358 -19.91 -16.80 1.29
CA ASN A 358 -18.94 -15.97 0.59
C ASN A 358 -17.68 -16.76 0.21
N PHE A 359 -17.41 -16.89 -1.09
CA PHE A 359 -16.26 -17.68 -1.56
C PHE A 359 -14.90 -17.12 -1.10
N LEU A 360 -14.81 -15.81 -0.79
CA LEU A 360 -13.60 -15.21 -0.21
C LEU A 360 -13.35 -15.72 1.21
N TYR A 361 -14.43 -16.03 1.95
CA TYR A 361 -14.35 -16.65 3.27
C TYR A 361 -14.00 -18.14 3.15
N THR A 362 -14.67 -18.87 2.25
CA THR A 362 -14.46 -20.33 2.14
C THR A 362 -13.11 -20.72 1.54
N HIS A 363 -12.51 -19.87 0.69
CA HIS A 363 -11.18 -20.06 0.10
C HIS A 363 -10.08 -19.24 0.79
N PHE A 364 -10.32 -18.75 2.02
CA PHE A 364 -9.41 -17.80 2.67
C PHE A 364 -7.98 -18.32 2.88
N GLU A 365 -7.80 -19.61 3.19
CA GLU A 365 -6.46 -20.22 3.28
C GLU A 365 -5.74 -20.25 1.93
N GLU A 366 -6.45 -20.52 0.83
CA GLU A 366 -5.86 -20.48 -0.51
C GLU A 366 -5.45 -19.06 -0.92
N ILE A 367 -6.21 -18.05 -0.48
CA ILE A 367 -5.83 -16.63 -0.63
C ILE A 367 -4.53 -16.37 0.15
N CYS A 368 -4.40 -16.87 1.38
CA CYS A 368 -3.18 -16.75 2.17
C CYS A 368 -1.96 -17.38 1.48
N GLU A 369 -2.13 -18.56 0.86
CA GLU A 369 -1.06 -19.23 0.10
C GLU A 369 -0.57 -18.40 -1.09
N ILE A 370 -1.47 -17.69 -1.78
CA ILE A 370 -1.11 -16.77 -2.86
C ILE A 370 -0.35 -15.58 -2.27
N MET A 371 -0.93 -14.89 -1.30
CA MET A 371 -0.39 -13.64 -0.77
C MET A 371 0.99 -13.81 -0.11
N LYS A 372 1.22 -14.90 0.63
CA LYS A 372 2.52 -15.17 1.28
C LYS A 372 3.65 -15.44 0.28
N ALA A 373 3.32 -15.84 -0.95
CA ALA A 373 4.31 -16.08 -2.00
C ALA A 373 4.88 -14.78 -2.59
N TYR A 374 4.28 -13.63 -2.29
CA TYR A 374 4.67 -12.33 -2.82
C TYR A 374 4.87 -11.24 -1.75
N ASP A 375 4.56 -11.51 -0.48
CA ASP A 375 4.49 -10.52 0.62
C ASP A 375 3.43 -9.44 0.41
N VAL A 376 2.23 -9.86 -0.02
CA VAL A 376 1.05 -8.98 -0.05
C VAL A 376 0.35 -9.03 1.30
N ALA A 377 0.08 -7.87 1.91
CA ALA A 377 -0.64 -7.78 3.16
C ALA A 377 -2.18 -7.82 2.96
N PHE A 378 -2.90 -8.36 3.93
CA PHE A 378 -4.35 -8.21 4.00
C PHE A 378 -4.72 -6.83 4.54
N SER A 379 -5.62 -6.16 3.83
CA SER A 379 -6.56 -5.20 4.40
C SER A 379 -7.91 -5.89 4.50
N LEU A 380 -8.30 -6.38 5.66
CA LEU A 380 -9.59 -7.07 5.80
C LEU A 380 -10.70 -6.03 5.75
N GLY A 381 -11.47 -6.08 4.66
CA GLY A 381 -12.40 -5.03 4.26
C GLY A 381 -13.66 -4.97 5.12
N ASP A 382 -14.18 -3.75 5.27
CA ASP A 382 -15.35 -3.39 6.08
C ASP A 382 -16.65 -3.39 5.25
N GLY A 383 -16.97 -4.54 4.66
CA GLY A 383 -18.08 -4.68 3.72
C GLY A 383 -19.45 -4.31 4.27
N LEU A 384 -19.65 -4.43 5.58
CA LEU A 384 -20.83 -4.06 6.32
C LEU A 384 -20.60 -2.81 7.19
N ARG A 385 -19.68 -1.91 6.84
CA ARG A 385 -19.56 -0.61 7.52
C ARG A 385 -20.85 0.22 7.47
N PRO A 386 -21.11 1.08 8.47
CA PRO A 386 -22.26 1.97 8.47
C PRO A 386 -22.05 3.11 7.49
N GLY A 387 -23.05 3.42 6.65
CA GLY A 387 -23.01 4.59 5.76
C GLY A 387 -23.77 5.81 6.30
N SER A 388 -24.20 5.73 7.56
CA SER A 388 -24.89 6.81 8.26
C SER A 388 -24.70 6.66 9.77
N VAL A 389 -24.82 7.77 10.51
CA VAL A 389 -24.76 7.74 11.99
C VAL A 389 -25.84 6.83 12.58
N ALA A 390 -27.00 6.72 11.92
CA ALA A 390 -28.10 5.87 12.39
C ALA A 390 -27.76 4.38 12.35
N ASP A 391 -26.89 3.97 11.43
CA ASP A 391 -26.49 2.57 11.25
C ASP A 391 -25.21 2.23 12.01
N ALA A 392 -24.59 3.21 12.66
CA ALA A 392 -23.31 3.05 13.34
C ALA A 392 -23.42 2.11 14.54
N ASN A 393 -22.44 1.21 14.65
CA ASN A 393 -22.28 0.25 15.73
C ASN A 393 -23.43 -0.77 15.82
N ASP A 394 -24.10 -1.03 14.70
CA ASP A 394 -25.17 -2.02 14.62
C ASP A 394 -24.66 -3.48 14.65
N GLU A 395 -25.60 -4.41 14.66
CA GLU A 395 -25.29 -5.84 14.73
C GLU A 395 -24.51 -6.33 13.50
N ALA A 396 -24.83 -5.83 12.30
CA ALA A 396 -24.17 -6.23 11.06
C ALA A 396 -22.67 -5.83 11.06
N GLN A 397 -22.37 -4.60 11.47
CA GLN A 397 -21.00 -4.09 11.56
C GLN A 397 -20.16 -4.92 12.54
N PHE A 398 -20.67 -5.16 13.76
CA PHE A 398 -19.90 -5.90 14.76
C PHE A 398 -19.85 -7.40 14.50
N ALA A 399 -20.83 -7.97 13.79
CA ALA A 399 -20.76 -9.35 13.32
C ALA A 399 -19.61 -9.54 12.32
N GLU A 400 -19.48 -8.66 11.33
CA GLU A 400 -18.36 -8.65 10.39
C GLU A 400 -17.03 -8.47 11.14
N LEU A 401 -16.92 -7.45 12.01
CA LEU A 401 -15.69 -7.17 12.76
C LEU A 401 -15.17 -8.38 13.55
N ARG A 402 -16.06 -9.15 14.18
CA ARG A 402 -15.68 -10.38 14.90
C ARG A 402 -15.14 -11.44 13.94
N THR A 403 -15.76 -11.60 12.78
CA THR A 403 -15.27 -12.49 11.72
C THR A 403 -13.92 -12.04 11.18
N LEU A 404 -13.66 -10.73 11.02
CA LEU A 404 -12.33 -10.26 10.62
C LEU A 404 -11.26 -10.64 11.65
N GLY A 405 -11.60 -10.64 12.94
CA GLY A 405 -10.71 -11.12 14.01
C GLY A 405 -10.41 -12.63 13.96
N GLU A 406 -11.35 -13.45 13.50
CA GLU A 406 -11.13 -14.88 13.20
C GLU A 406 -10.21 -15.04 12.00
N LEU A 407 -10.53 -14.38 10.89
CA LEU A 407 -9.73 -14.42 9.65
C LEU A 407 -8.30 -13.91 9.86
N THR A 408 -8.11 -12.94 10.75
CA THR A 408 -6.76 -12.48 11.15
C THR A 408 -5.92 -13.61 11.73
N ARG A 409 -6.50 -14.46 12.58
CA ARG A 409 -5.78 -15.59 13.18
C ARG A 409 -5.39 -16.61 12.11
N ILE A 410 -6.31 -16.90 11.20
CA ILE A 410 -6.04 -17.79 10.06
C ILE A 410 -4.90 -17.22 9.21
N ALA A 411 -4.97 -15.95 8.79
CA ALA A 411 -3.89 -15.32 8.01
C ALA A 411 -2.54 -15.36 8.75
N TRP A 412 -2.55 -15.14 10.06
CA TRP A 412 -1.36 -15.26 10.90
C TRP A 412 -0.83 -16.69 11.02
N GLU A 413 -1.63 -17.74 10.90
CA GLU A 413 -1.12 -19.12 10.83
C GLU A 413 -0.30 -19.36 9.55
N HIS A 414 -0.55 -18.57 8.49
CA HIS A 414 0.23 -18.56 7.25
C HIS A 414 1.35 -17.50 7.23
N ASP A 415 1.64 -16.85 8.38
CA ASP A 415 2.52 -15.67 8.50
C ASP A 415 2.17 -14.51 7.53
N VAL A 416 0.90 -14.35 7.13
CA VAL A 416 0.50 -13.23 6.27
C VAL A 416 0.21 -12.00 7.12
N GLN A 417 0.72 -10.84 6.69
CA GLN A 417 0.54 -9.56 7.37
C GLN A 417 -0.93 -9.10 7.27
N VAL A 418 -1.51 -8.53 8.33
CA VAL A 418 -2.93 -8.14 8.39
C VAL A 418 -3.11 -6.75 9.01
N MET A 419 -3.93 -5.92 8.37
CA MET A 419 -4.63 -4.78 8.97
C MET A 419 -6.14 -4.92 8.77
N ILE A 420 -6.92 -4.18 9.57
CA ILE A 420 -8.39 -4.26 9.60
C ILE A 420 -8.98 -2.91 9.20
N GLU A 421 -9.90 -2.89 8.24
CA GLU A 421 -10.70 -1.71 7.87
C GLU A 421 -11.88 -1.53 8.85
N GLY A 422 -12.51 -0.34 8.86
CA GLY A 422 -13.35 0.12 9.97
C GLY A 422 -14.68 0.77 9.56
N PRO A 423 -15.25 1.68 10.36
CA PRO A 423 -16.44 2.42 9.95
C PRO A 423 -16.16 3.51 8.90
N GLY A 424 -17.21 3.93 8.16
CA GLY A 424 -17.21 5.13 7.32
C GLY A 424 -18.52 5.43 6.59
#